data_AF-A0A7Y2AZ20-F1
#
_entry.id   AF-A0A7Y2AZ20-F1
#
_cell.length_a   1.000
_cell.length_b   1.000
_cell.length_c   1.000
_cell.angle_alpha   90.00
_cell.angle_beta   90.00
_cell.angle_gamma   90.00
#
_symmetry.space_group_name_H-M   'P 1'
#
loop_
_entity.id
_entity.type
_entity.pdbx_description
1 polymer ?
#
loop_
_entity_poly.entity_id
_entity_poly.type
_entity_poly.pdbx_seq_one_letter_code
_entity_poly.pdbx_strand_id
1 'polypeptide(L)'
;MKRTEGFTLIELMIVIAIVAILVALAVPAYKDYTVRTKVGECVNGAAVPKLAISEYRESSSPTAWPGDGDAAATSSPAGSSQYCSGFDGYSSTSGQFQINVNETAVGSALGANTIQPALTPTDNGQGGVDWRCSRGTTASPAVKYLPSTCRGT
;
A
#
# COMPACT_ATOMS: atom_id res chain seq x y z
N MET A 1 -27.87 -32.16 45.95
CA MET A 1 -26.61 -31.82 45.26
C MET A 1 -26.90 -31.77 43.77
N LYS A 2 -26.82 -30.61 43.12
CA LYS A 2 -26.94 -30.52 41.65
C LYS A 2 -25.66 -31.13 41.06
N ARG A 3 -25.79 -32.20 40.26
CA ARG A 3 -24.67 -32.73 39.49
C ARG A 3 -24.30 -31.70 38.43
N THR A 4 -23.04 -31.27 38.43
CA THR A 4 -22.46 -30.51 37.33
C THR A 4 -22.17 -31.50 36.22
N GLU A 5 -22.89 -31.40 35.10
CA GLU A 5 -22.54 -32.17 33.91
C GLU A 5 -21.31 -31.52 33.27
N GLY A 6 -20.25 -32.31 33.09
CA GLY A 6 -19.02 -31.88 32.43
C GLY A 6 -19.09 -32.10 30.92
N PHE A 7 -18.36 -31.28 30.16
CA PHE A 7 -18.18 -31.48 28.72
C PHE A 7 -17.55 -32.85 28.42
N THR A 8 -18.01 -33.50 27.36
CA THR A 8 -17.42 -34.77 26.89
C THR A 8 -16.16 -34.52 26.06
N LEU A 9 -15.24 -35.50 26.08
CA LEU A 9 -14.03 -35.45 25.27
C LEU A 9 -14.34 -35.42 23.76
N ILE A 10 -15.44 -36.06 23.36
CA ILE A 10 -15.92 -36.09 21.97
C ILE A 10 -16.38 -34.70 21.53
N GLU A 11 -17.14 -33.98 22.36
CA GLU A 11 -17.57 -32.61 22.05
C GLU A 11 -16.35 -31.69 21.87
N LEU A 12 -15.35 -31.79 22.74
CA LEU A 12 -14.14 -30.99 22.63
C LEU A 12 -13.36 -31.29 21.33
N MET A 13 -13.26 -32.56 20.94
CA MET A 13 -12.57 -32.96 19.71
C MET A 13 -13.24 -32.42 18.45
N ILE A 14 -14.57 -32.44 18.39
CA ILE A 14 -15.32 -31.89 17.24
C ILE A 14 -15.10 -30.36 17.14
N VAL A 15 -15.13 -29.66 18.28
CA VAL A 15 -14.87 -28.21 18.31
C VAL A 15 -13.48 -27.88 17.79
N ILE A 16 -12.45 -28.62 18.24
CA ILE A 16 -11.07 -28.43 17.78
C ILE A 16 -10.95 -28.69 16.26
N ALA A 17 -11.61 -29.72 15.74
CA ALA A 17 -11.59 -30.02 14.31
C ALA A 17 -12.17 -28.88 13.46
N ILE A 18 -13.30 -28.30 13.90
CA ILE A 18 -13.92 -27.16 13.21
C ILE A 18 -13.00 -25.93 13.28
N VAL A 19 -12.44 -25.62 14.45
CA VAL A 19 -11.52 -24.48 14.63
C VAL A 19 -10.28 -24.64 13.76
N ALA A 20 -9.72 -25.85 13.64
CA ALA A 20 -8.56 -26.11 12.80
C ALA A 20 -8.81 -25.76 11.33
N ILE A 21 -9.97 -26.11 10.78
CA ILE A 21 -10.36 -25.78 9.41
C ILE A 21 -10.52 -24.27 9.24
N LEU A 22 -11.19 -23.60 10.18
CA LEU A 22 -11.38 -22.15 10.13
C LEU A 22 -10.04 -21.39 10.17
N VAL A 23 -9.13 -21.79 11.06
CA VAL A 23 -7.81 -21.17 11.21
C VAL A 23 -6.96 -21.35 9.95
N ALA A 24 -7.00 -22.53 9.33
CA ALA A 24 -6.26 -22.82 8.10
C ALA A 24 -6.61 -21.85 6.95
N LEU A 25 -7.87 -21.41 6.85
CA LEU A 25 -8.32 -20.43 5.87
C LEU A 25 -8.14 -18.98 6.34
N ALA A 26 -8.41 -18.71 7.62
CA ALA A 26 -8.40 -17.35 8.16
C ALA A 26 -6.99 -16.76 8.27
N VAL A 27 -5.99 -17.55 8.66
CA VAL A 27 -4.63 -17.05 8.90
C VAL A 27 -3.97 -16.51 7.62
N PRO A 28 -3.99 -17.21 6.46
CA PRO A 28 -3.45 -16.67 5.22
C PRO A 28 -4.17 -15.38 4.78
N ALA A 29 -5.50 -15.33 4.88
CA ALA A 29 -6.28 -14.15 4.51
C ALA A 29 -5.97 -12.94 5.42
N TYR A 30 -5.82 -13.16 6.73
CA TYR A 30 -5.45 -12.11 7.69
C TYR A 30 -4.03 -11.60 7.44
N LYS A 31 -3.07 -12.49 7.12
CA LYS A 31 -1.72 -12.09 6.72
C LYS A 31 -1.75 -11.19 5.47
N ASP A 32 -2.48 -11.59 4.43
CA ASP A 32 -2.61 -10.77 3.22
C ASP A 32 -3.28 -9.41 3.49
N TYR A 33 -4.26 -9.36 4.40
CA TYR A 33 -4.89 -8.11 4.84
C TYR A 33 -3.95 -7.19 5.61
N THR A 34 -3.19 -7.74 6.57
CA THR A 34 -2.24 -6.95 7.37
C THR A 34 -1.13 -6.37 6.51
N VAL A 35 -0.54 -7.15 5.59
CA VAL A 35 0.45 -6.65 4.63
C VAL A 35 -0.15 -5.51 3.80
N ARG A 36 -1.36 -5.68 3.27
CA ARG A 36 -2.03 -4.65 2.47
C ARG A 36 -2.33 -3.37 3.24
N THR A 37 -2.69 -3.49 4.51
CA THR A 37 -2.94 -2.33 5.38
C THR A 37 -1.66 -1.53 5.59
N LYS A 38 -0.53 -2.22 5.84
CA LYS A 38 0.78 -1.57 5.98
C LYS A 38 1.25 -0.92 4.68
N VAL A 39 1.02 -1.55 3.52
CA VAL A 39 1.30 -0.92 2.21
C VAL A 39 0.42 0.31 1.99
N GLY A 40 -0.86 0.27 2.40
CA GLY A 40 -1.75 1.42 2.35
C GLY A 40 -1.28 2.60 3.20
N GLU A 41 -0.59 2.34 4.30
CA GLU A 41 0.07 3.36 5.11
C GLU A 41 1.15 4.10 4.31
N CYS A 42 1.96 3.39 3.53
CA CYS A 42 2.97 3.99 2.65
C CYS A 42 2.31 4.88 1.58
N VAL A 43 1.20 4.42 0.99
CA VAL A 43 0.43 5.20 0.01
C VAL A 43 -0.15 6.48 0.62
N ASN A 44 -0.66 6.41 1.85
CA ASN A 44 -1.16 7.59 2.58
C ASN A 44 -0.03 8.53 3.01
N GLY A 45 1.15 7.99 3.31
CA GLY A 45 2.35 8.75 3.65
C GLY A 45 2.88 9.62 2.50
N ALA A 46 2.39 9.41 1.28
CA ALA A 46 2.74 10.19 0.11
C ALA A 46 2.09 11.60 0.07
N ALA A 47 1.45 12.05 1.15
CA ALA A 47 0.79 13.36 1.20
C ALA A 47 1.75 14.52 0.87
N VAL A 48 2.97 14.51 1.39
CA VAL A 48 3.96 15.57 1.16
C VAL A 48 4.37 15.70 -0.31
N PRO A 49 4.84 14.64 -1.01
CA PRO A 49 5.14 14.74 -2.44
C PRO A 49 3.92 15.11 -3.29
N LYS A 50 2.73 14.63 -2.91
CA LYS A 50 1.48 15.02 -3.60
C LYS A 50 1.21 16.52 -3.47
N LEU A 51 1.39 17.09 -2.29
CA LEU A 51 1.23 18.51 -2.05
C LEU A 51 2.25 19.33 -2.84
N ALA A 52 3.53 18.95 -2.83
CA ALA A 52 4.57 19.66 -3.55
C ALA A 52 4.31 19.75 -5.06
N ILE A 53 3.88 18.64 -5.68
CA ILE A 53 3.52 18.61 -7.10
C ILE A 53 2.26 19.44 -7.38
N SER A 54 1.29 19.40 -6.47
CA SER A 54 0.05 20.20 -6.60
C SER A 54 0.36 21.70 -6.49
N GLU A 55 1.19 22.11 -5.53
CA GLU A 55 1.63 23.49 -5.36
C GLU A 55 2.43 23.99 -6.57
N TYR A 56 3.28 23.15 -7.17
CA TYR A 56 3.98 23.50 -8.40
C TYR A 56 3.01 23.80 -9.55
N ARG A 57 1.98 22.96 -9.71
CA ARG A 57 0.93 23.17 -10.72
C ARG A 57 0.17 24.49 -10.52
N GLU A 58 -0.15 24.83 -9.28
CA GLU A 58 -0.87 26.07 -8.97
C GLU A 58 0.02 27.32 -9.11
N SER A 59 1.29 27.23 -8.70
CA SER A 59 2.19 28.40 -8.59
C SER A 59 3.01 28.69 -9.84
N SER A 60 3.47 27.65 -10.55
CA SER A 60 4.59 27.76 -11.50
C SER A 60 4.14 27.53 -12.94
N SER A 61 3.16 26.66 -13.18
CA SER A 61 2.57 26.47 -14.50
C SER A 61 1.23 25.73 -14.43
N PRO A 62 0.10 26.38 -14.77
CA PRO A 62 -1.21 25.72 -14.75
C PRO A 62 -1.32 24.58 -15.78
N THR A 63 -0.40 24.47 -16.75
CA THR A 63 -0.46 23.47 -17.83
C THR A 63 0.69 22.46 -17.82
N ALA A 64 1.84 22.74 -17.17
CA ALA A 64 2.98 21.80 -17.09
C ALA A 64 3.12 21.10 -15.73
N TRP A 65 3.50 19.82 -15.74
CA TRP A 65 3.95 19.10 -14.54
C TRP A 65 5.43 19.40 -14.25
N PRO A 66 5.92 19.16 -13.01
CA PRO A 66 7.34 19.34 -12.68
C PRO A 66 8.28 18.58 -13.63
N GLY A 67 9.40 19.17 -14.00
CA GLY A 67 10.49 18.50 -14.71
C GLY A 67 11.40 17.70 -13.76
N ASP A 68 12.18 16.78 -14.33
CA ASP A 68 13.20 16.03 -13.57
C ASP A 68 14.24 17.02 -13.00
N GLY A 69 14.25 17.20 -11.68
CA GLY A 69 15.14 18.14 -10.98
C GLY A 69 14.45 19.36 -10.37
N ASP A 70 13.17 19.59 -10.65
CA ASP A 70 12.40 20.60 -9.92
C ASP A 70 12.31 20.23 -8.43
N ALA A 71 12.29 21.24 -7.54
CA ALA A 71 12.16 21.02 -6.10
C ALA A 71 10.91 20.21 -5.74
N ALA A 72 9.81 20.44 -6.47
CA ALA A 72 8.57 19.68 -6.33
C ALA A 72 8.67 18.23 -6.83
N ALA A 73 9.55 17.95 -7.80
CA ALA A 73 9.79 16.60 -8.28
C ALA A 73 10.74 15.80 -7.37
N THR A 74 11.57 16.49 -6.60
CA THR A 74 12.61 15.90 -5.74
C THR A 74 12.21 15.84 -4.27
N SER A 75 10.99 16.26 -3.92
CA SER A 75 10.45 16.21 -2.56
C SER A 75 10.14 14.77 -2.14
N SER A 76 11.18 14.03 -1.77
CA SER A 76 11.13 12.64 -1.34
C SER A 76 11.41 12.54 0.15
N PRO A 77 10.41 12.72 1.04
CA PRO A 77 10.63 12.51 2.46
C PRO A 77 11.08 11.07 2.71
N ALA A 78 12.11 10.92 3.55
CA ALA A 78 12.52 9.60 4.01
C ALA A 78 11.37 8.96 4.81
N GLY A 79 11.20 7.64 4.62
CA GLY A 79 10.23 6.75 5.26
C GLY A 79 9.12 7.39 6.12
N SER A 80 7.92 7.48 5.55
CA SER A 80 6.71 7.96 6.25
C SER A 80 6.28 7.07 7.43
N SER A 81 6.76 5.82 7.46
CA SER A 81 6.58 4.86 8.55
C SER A 81 7.64 3.77 8.47
N GLN A 82 7.71 2.88 9.46
CA GLN A 82 8.61 1.70 9.41
C GLN A 82 8.35 0.77 8.20
N TYR A 83 7.17 0.88 7.57
CA TYR A 83 6.76 0.10 6.41
C TYR A 83 7.07 0.78 5.08
N CYS A 84 7.42 2.06 5.08
CA CYS A 84 7.76 2.85 3.91
C CYS A 84 9.26 3.15 3.95
N SER A 85 10.02 2.67 2.97
CA SER A 85 11.44 3.01 2.85
C SER A 85 11.65 4.42 2.28
N GLY A 86 10.66 4.95 1.56
CA GLY A 86 10.65 6.33 1.08
C GLY A 86 9.81 6.48 -0.19
N PHE A 87 10.09 7.56 -0.92
CA PHE A 87 9.46 7.85 -2.21
C PHE A 87 10.55 8.17 -3.22
N ASP A 88 10.46 7.61 -4.41
CA ASP A 88 11.25 8.08 -5.52
C ASP A 88 10.72 9.45 -5.97
N GLY A 89 11.60 10.29 -6.51
CA GLY A 89 11.18 11.58 -7.07
C GLY A 89 10.20 11.39 -8.23
N TYR A 90 9.37 12.40 -8.49
CA TYR A 90 8.56 12.45 -9.70
C TYR A 90 9.45 12.42 -10.93
N SER A 91 9.11 11.56 -11.87
CA SER A 91 9.76 11.47 -13.17
C SER A 91 8.83 12.02 -14.24
N SER A 92 9.22 13.13 -14.85
CA SER A 92 8.58 13.74 -16.02
C SER A 92 8.55 12.81 -17.24
N THR A 93 9.48 11.85 -17.33
CA THR A 93 9.49 10.83 -18.37
C THR A 93 8.35 9.82 -18.20
N SER A 94 8.09 9.39 -16.97
CA SER A 94 7.05 8.38 -16.68
C SER A 94 5.73 8.97 -16.20
N GLY A 95 5.70 10.26 -15.86
CA GLY A 95 4.53 10.97 -15.34
C GLY A 95 4.10 10.53 -13.94
N GLN A 96 4.99 9.91 -13.17
CA GLN A 96 4.64 9.31 -11.88
C GLN A 96 5.78 9.43 -10.87
N PHE A 97 5.43 9.33 -9.60
CA PHE A 97 6.40 9.06 -8.54
C PHE A 97 6.11 7.68 -7.92
N GLN A 98 7.16 7.00 -7.48
CA GLN A 98 7.05 5.65 -6.93
C GLN A 98 7.13 5.66 -5.41
N ILE A 99 6.40 4.75 -4.78
CA ILE A 99 6.39 4.58 -3.33
C ILE A 99 7.19 3.34 -3.00
N ASN A 100 8.24 3.50 -2.20
CA ASN A 100 9.13 2.40 -1.86
C ASN A 100 8.63 1.81 -0.54
N VAL A 101 8.15 0.58 -0.59
CA VAL A 101 7.74 -0.17 0.60
C VAL A 101 8.98 -0.84 1.19
N ASN A 102 9.02 -0.97 2.52
CA ASN A 102 9.98 -1.82 3.20
C ASN A 102 9.41 -3.24 3.27
N GLU A 103 9.72 -4.07 2.27
CA GLU A 103 9.19 -5.43 2.13
C GLU A 103 9.47 -6.30 3.36
N THR A 104 10.64 -6.12 3.98
CA THR A 104 11.03 -6.89 5.18
C THR A 104 10.15 -6.54 6.39
N ALA A 105 9.73 -5.28 6.51
CA ALA A 105 8.90 -4.81 7.62
C ALA A 105 7.40 -5.08 7.41
N VAL A 106 6.91 -5.08 6.16
CA VAL A 106 5.50 -5.40 5.89
C VAL A 106 5.19 -6.88 6.06
N GLY A 107 6.12 -7.77 5.72
CA GLY A 107 6.04 -9.18 6.05
C GLY A 107 7.08 -10.04 5.34
N SER A 108 7.78 -10.91 6.09
CA SER A 108 8.82 -11.83 5.61
C SER A 108 8.38 -12.85 4.55
N ALA A 109 7.07 -13.03 4.34
CA ALA A 109 6.50 -13.97 3.38
C ALA A 109 6.49 -13.46 1.92
N LEU A 110 7.04 -12.28 1.64
CA LEU A 110 6.99 -11.68 0.31
C LEU A 110 7.94 -12.32 -0.72
N GLY A 111 8.79 -13.29 -0.36
CA GLY A 111 9.54 -14.09 -1.34
C GLY A 111 10.33 -13.26 -2.37
N ALA A 112 11.01 -12.21 -1.91
CA ALA A 112 11.76 -11.25 -2.73
C ALA A 112 10.94 -10.46 -3.78
N ASN A 113 9.60 -10.41 -3.65
CA ASN A 113 8.77 -9.62 -4.54
C ASN A 113 8.82 -8.14 -4.16
N THR A 114 9.22 -7.30 -5.11
CA THR A 114 9.16 -5.83 -5.00
C THR A 114 7.71 -5.35 -4.87
N ILE A 115 7.46 -4.48 -3.90
CA ILE A 115 6.18 -3.76 -3.75
C ILE A 115 6.47 -2.27 -3.90
N GLN A 116 6.11 -1.73 -5.06
CA GLN A 116 6.40 -0.35 -5.39
C GLN A 116 5.26 0.21 -6.26
N PRO A 117 4.13 0.60 -5.62
CA PRO A 117 3.05 1.26 -6.33
C PRO A 117 3.48 2.67 -6.77
N ALA A 118 2.80 3.17 -7.79
CA ALA A 118 3.08 4.49 -8.34
C ALA A 118 1.86 5.41 -8.24
N LEU A 119 2.13 6.70 -8.09
CA LEU A 119 1.12 7.75 -8.06
C LEU A 119 1.34 8.69 -9.24
N THR A 120 0.30 8.85 -10.03
CA THR A 120 0.25 9.70 -11.22
C THR A 120 -0.67 10.87 -10.94
N PRO A 121 -0.17 12.12 -10.96
CA PRO A 121 -1.04 13.28 -10.91
C PRO A 121 -1.75 13.47 -12.26
N THR A 122 -3.02 13.84 -12.20
CA THR A 122 -3.85 14.13 -13.37
C THR A 122 -4.56 15.45 -13.15
N ASP A 123 -4.70 16.24 -14.20
CA ASP A 123 -5.50 17.46 -14.15
C ASP A 123 -6.98 17.08 -14.19
N ASN A 124 -7.76 17.61 -13.24
CA ASN A 124 -9.20 17.37 -13.17
C ASN A 124 -10.01 18.31 -14.10
N GLY A 125 -9.34 19.21 -14.82
CA GLY A 125 -9.95 20.19 -15.74
C GLY A 125 -10.66 21.35 -15.03
N GLN A 126 -10.52 21.45 -13.71
CA GLN A 126 -11.17 22.45 -12.85
C GLN A 126 -10.15 23.27 -12.05
N GLY A 127 -8.86 23.18 -12.40
CA GLY A 127 -7.77 23.81 -11.65
C GLY A 127 -7.44 23.05 -10.37
N GLY A 128 -7.54 21.71 -10.39
CA GLY A 128 -7.12 20.87 -9.28
C GLY A 128 -6.40 19.61 -9.77
N VAL A 129 -5.63 19.01 -8.87
CA VAL A 129 -4.84 17.80 -9.16
C VAL A 129 -5.53 16.57 -8.56
N ASP A 130 -6.01 15.69 -9.42
CA ASP A 130 -6.43 14.34 -9.08
C ASP A 130 -5.22 13.40 -9.03
N TRP A 131 -5.35 12.32 -8.25
CA TRP A 131 -4.27 11.36 -8.06
C TRP A 131 -4.75 9.95 -8.36
N ARG A 132 -4.11 9.34 -9.35
CA ARG A 132 -4.34 7.94 -9.70
C ARG A 132 -3.22 7.09 -9.13
N CYS A 133 -3.59 6.02 -8.42
CA CYS A 133 -2.63 5.03 -7.98
C CYS A 133 -2.63 3.84 -8.94
N SER A 134 -1.46 3.37 -9.32
CA SER A 134 -1.27 2.19 -10.14
C SER A 134 -0.33 1.20 -9.46
N ARG A 135 -0.24 0.00 -10.02
CA ARG A 135 0.68 -1.02 -9.50
C ARG A 135 2.15 -0.62 -9.59
N GLY A 136 2.50 0.40 -10.39
CA GLY A 136 3.89 0.79 -10.64
C GLY A 136 4.74 -0.40 -11.08
N THR A 137 5.87 -0.57 -10.41
CA THR A 137 6.83 -1.67 -10.63
C THR A 137 6.57 -2.88 -9.72
N THR A 138 5.48 -2.88 -8.95
CA THR A 138 5.09 -4.01 -8.08
C THR A 138 5.03 -5.31 -8.89
N ALA A 139 5.70 -6.34 -8.37
CA ALA A 139 5.73 -7.65 -8.98
C ALA A 139 4.32 -8.27 -9.05
N SER A 140 3.99 -8.94 -10.16
CA SER A 140 2.68 -9.58 -10.41
C SER A 140 2.11 -10.37 -9.21
N PRO A 141 2.85 -11.30 -8.55
CA PRO A 141 2.31 -12.04 -7.41
C PRO A 141 2.05 -11.17 -6.17
N ALA A 142 2.64 -9.97 -6.10
CA ALA A 142 2.50 -9.05 -4.99
C ALA A 142 1.40 -7.99 -5.19
N VAL A 143 0.77 -7.91 -6.37
CA VAL A 143 -0.32 -6.94 -6.63
C VAL A 143 -1.50 -7.12 -5.66
N LYS A 144 -1.74 -8.34 -5.16
CA LYS A 144 -2.77 -8.60 -4.13
C LYS A 144 -2.54 -7.86 -2.81
N TYR A 145 -1.29 -7.49 -2.53
CA TYR A 145 -0.90 -6.73 -1.35
C TYR A 145 -1.10 -5.23 -1.52
N LEU A 146 -1.38 -4.74 -2.72
CA LEU A 146 -1.71 -3.34 -2.91
C LEU A 146 -3.14 -3.05 -2.42
N PRO A 147 -3.40 -1.82 -1.91
CA PRO A 147 -4.74 -1.29 -1.75
C PRO A 147 -5.52 -1.37 -3.06
N SER A 148 -6.85 -1.50 -2.98
CA SER A 148 -7.71 -1.60 -4.18
C SER A 148 -7.50 -0.43 -5.15
N THR A 149 -7.25 0.77 -4.62
CA THR A 149 -6.99 1.99 -5.40
C THR A 149 -5.72 1.93 -6.24
N CYS A 150 -4.77 1.05 -5.90
CA CYS A 150 -3.46 0.93 -6.55
C CYS A 150 -3.31 -0.35 -7.38
N ARG A 151 -4.37 -1.15 -7.54
CA ARG A 151 -4.31 -2.40 -8.33
C ARG A 151 -4.48 -2.18 -9.84
N GLY A 152 -4.86 -0.97 -10.24
CA GLY A 152 -4.98 -0.59 -11.65
C GLY A 152 -3.63 -0.54 -12.37
N THR A 153 -3.69 -0.62 -13.70
CA THR A 153 -2.57 -0.33 -14.59
C THR A 153 -2.49 1.15 -14.90
#